data_AF-A8YDN4-F1
#
_entry.id   AF-A8YDN4-F1
#
_cell.length_a   1.000
_cell.length_b   1.000
_cell.length_c   1.000
_cell.angle_alpha   90.00
_cell.angle_beta   90.00
_cell.angle_gamma   90.00
#
_symmetry.space_group_name_H-M   'P 1'
#
loop_
_entity.id
_entity.type
_entity.pdbx_description
1 polymer ?
#
loop_
_entity_poly.entity_id
_entity_poly.type
_entity_poly.pdbx_seq_one_letter_code
_entity_poly.pdbx_strand_id
1 'polypeptide(L)'
;MVMFLFKNLLSKLQGDFYEPSSIFMKDFPIPNATESQRTAIEKLVKKCLDAKKDDRNADTSELEKQIDHLVYKLYQLTYNEVKIIDPEFALTEQEYLDLP
;
A
#
# COMPACT_ATOMS: atom_id res chain seq x y z
N MET A 1 -1.13 2.60 -3.16
CA MET A 1 -0.31 2.03 -4.29
C MET A 1 -0.85 0.74 -4.89
N VAL A 2 -1.10 -0.32 -4.11
CA VAL A 2 -1.49 -1.64 -4.65
C VAL A 2 -2.75 -1.58 -5.54
N MET A 3 -3.75 -0.79 -5.16
CA MET A 3 -4.94 -0.55 -5.98
C MET A 3 -4.66 0.13 -7.32
N PHE A 4 -3.63 0.98 -7.39
CA PHE A 4 -3.20 1.60 -8.64
C PHE A 4 -2.62 0.52 -9.57
N LEU A 5 -1.80 -0.41 -9.06
CA LEU A 5 -1.31 -1.53 -9.85
C LEU A 5 -2.45 -2.44 -10.32
N PHE A 6 -3.43 -2.75 -9.46
CA PHE A 6 -4.58 -3.53 -9.89
C PHE A 6 -5.35 -2.87 -11.03
N LYS A 7 -5.57 -1.54 -10.97
CA LYS A 7 -6.22 -0.80 -12.04
C LYS A 7 -5.44 -0.81 -13.36
N ASN A 8 -4.11 -0.86 -13.31
CA ASN A 8 -3.27 -0.80 -14.50
C ASN A 8 -2.92 -2.18 -15.08
N LEU A 9 -2.80 -3.21 -14.24
CA LEU A 9 -2.34 -4.54 -14.64
C LEU A 9 -3.49 -5.54 -14.84
N LEU A 10 -4.60 -5.40 -14.10
CA LEU A 10 -5.71 -6.35 -14.17
C LEU A 10 -6.79 -5.86 -15.14
N SER A 11 -7.20 -6.76 -16.03
CA SER A 11 -8.40 -6.58 -16.83
C SER A 11 -9.64 -6.57 -15.94
N LYS A 12 -10.56 -5.63 -16.22
CA LYS A 12 -11.88 -5.62 -15.60
C LYS A 12 -12.76 -6.69 -16.25
N LEU A 13 -13.38 -7.50 -15.42
CA LEU A 13 -14.51 -8.36 -15.77
C LEU A 13 -15.81 -7.56 -15.78
N GLN A 14 -16.86 -8.15 -16.32
CA GLN A 14 -18.20 -7.56 -16.29
C GLN A 14 -18.63 -7.34 -14.83
N GLY A 15 -19.12 -6.13 -14.50
CA GLY A 15 -19.55 -5.76 -13.15
C GLY A 15 -18.48 -5.16 -12.23
N ASP A 16 -17.42 -4.54 -12.79
CA ASP A 16 -16.34 -3.88 -12.05
C ASP A 16 -15.47 -4.79 -11.15
N PHE A 17 -15.55 -6.10 -11.36
CA PHE A 17 -14.63 -7.05 -10.74
C PHE A 17 -13.30 -7.10 -11.49
N TYR A 18 -12.19 -7.27 -10.77
CA TYR A 18 -10.90 -7.58 -11.40
C TYR A 18 -10.78 -9.07 -11.62
N GLU A 19 -10.09 -9.51 -12.66
CA GLU A 19 -9.70 -10.91 -12.84
C GLU A 19 -8.33 -11.16 -12.18
N PRO A 20 -8.26 -11.69 -10.94
CA PRO A 20 -7.00 -12.06 -10.30
C PRO A 20 -6.49 -13.39 -10.85
N SER A 21 -6.41 -13.54 -12.17
CA SER A 21 -5.89 -14.77 -12.77
C SER A 21 -4.40 -14.90 -12.42
N SER A 22 -3.94 -16.14 -12.25
CA SER A 22 -2.53 -16.42 -11.99
C SER A 22 -1.60 -15.93 -13.10
N ILE A 23 -2.14 -15.58 -14.27
CA ILE A 23 -1.38 -15.01 -15.39
C ILE A 23 -0.97 -13.58 -15.03
N PHE A 24 -1.91 -12.72 -14.61
CA PHE A 24 -1.62 -11.33 -14.29
C PHE A 24 -0.85 -11.17 -12.97
N MET A 25 -0.97 -12.12 -12.03
CA MET A 25 -0.22 -12.08 -10.77
C MET A 25 1.27 -12.35 -10.93
N LYS A 26 1.70 -13.05 -12.00
CA LYS A 26 3.13 -13.34 -12.23
C LYS A 26 3.95 -12.10 -12.54
N ASP A 27 3.33 -11.15 -13.24
CA ASP A 27 3.98 -9.90 -13.65
C ASP A 27 3.80 -8.78 -12.62
N PHE A 28 3.16 -9.08 -11.46
CA PHE A 28 2.98 -8.08 -10.42
C PHE A 28 4.34 -7.69 -9.84
N PRO A 29 4.74 -6.42 -9.89
CA PRO A 29 6.05 -6.00 -9.40
C PRO A 29 6.04 -6.05 -7.87
N ILE A 30 6.71 -7.03 -7.27
CA ILE A 30 6.89 -7.12 -5.82
C ILE A 30 8.36 -6.82 -5.50
N PRO A 31 8.67 -5.70 -4.83
CA PRO A 31 10.03 -5.32 -4.49
C PRO A 31 10.56 -6.22 -3.38
N ASN A 32 11.87 -6.46 -3.38
CA ASN A 32 12.53 -7.13 -2.27
C ASN A 32 12.60 -6.20 -1.07
N ALA A 33 12.05 -6.63 0.06
CA ALA A 33 12.13 -5.93 1.34
C ALA A 33 13.25 -6.51 2.20
N THR A 34 13.89 -5.65 3.00
CA THR A 34 14.78 -6.11 4.07
C THR A 34 13.97 -6.72 5.21
N GLU A 35 14.60 -7.59 6.02
CA GLU A 35 13.96 -8.21 7.19
C GLU A 35 13.40 -7.17 8.17
N SER A 36 14.10 -6.03 8.33
CA SER A 36 13.65 -4.92 9.18
C SER A 36 12.36 -4.28 8.64
N GLN A 37 12.31 -3.96 7.35
CA GLN A 37 11.12 -3.40 6.71
C GLN A 37 9.94 -4.37 6.76
N ARG A 38 10.19 -5.65 6.48
CA ARG A 38 9.16 -6.70 6.57
C ARG A 38 8.58 -6.78 7.97
N THR A 39 9.43 -6.80 8.99
CA THR A 39 9.00 -6.85 10.40
C THR A 39 8.21 -5.61 10.80
N ALA A 40 8.63 -4.43 10.33
CA ALA A 40 7.93 -3.16 10.60
C ALA A 40 6.51 -3.17 10.01
N ILE A 41 6.38 -3.56 8.74
CA ILE A 41 5.08 -3.66 8.05
C ILE A 41 4.21 -4.73 8.72
N GLU A 42 4.75 -5.92 9.00
CA GLU A 42 4.02 -7.01 9.64
C GLU A 42 3.46 -6.59 11.01
N LYS A 43 4.26 -5.85 11.80
CA LYS A 43 3.82 -5.34 13.12
C LYS A 43 2.67 -4.35 12.99
N LEU A 44 2.69 -3.46 12.00
CA LEU A 44 1.61 -2.50 11.75
C LEU A 44 0.35 -3.20 11.24
N VAL A 45 0.49 -4.14 10.31
CA VAL A 45 -0.63 -4.96 9.82
C VAL A 45 -1.27 -5.73 10.96
N LYS A 46 -0.46 -6.34 11.84
CA LYS A 46 -0.97 -7.06 13.00
C LYS A 46 -1.78 -6.17 13.94
N LYS A 47 -1.30 -4.95 14.23
CA LYS A 47 -2.07 -3.95 15.00
C LYS A 47 -3.40 -3.59 14.33
N CYS A 48 -3.42 -3.43 13.02
CA CYS A 48 -4.63 -3.14 12.26
C CYS A 48 -5.63 -4.31 12.36
N LEU A 49 -5.16 -5.54 12.20
CA LEU A 49 -5.98 -6.75 12.34
C LEU A 49 -6.50 -6.92 13.77
N ASP A 50 -5.68 -6.68 14.78
CA ASP A 50 -6.08 -6.77 16.19
C ASP A 50 -7.15 -5.71 16.51
N ALA A 51 -6.98 -4.47 16.05
CA ALA A 51 -7.99 -3.41 16.23
C ALA A 51 -9.34 -3.78 15.59
N LYS A 52 -9.33 -4.30 14.35
CA LYS A 52 -10.57 -4.71 13.65
C LYS A 52 -11.18 -6.00 14.18
N LYS A 53 -10.41 -6.81 14.90
CA LYS A 53 -10.89 -8.03 15.54
C LYS A 53 -11.80 -7.72 16.73
N ASP A 54 -11.44 -6.71 17.52
CA ASP A 54 -12.22 -6.28 18.68
C ASP A 54 -13.41 -5.38 18.27
N ASP A 55 -13.20 -4.47 17.32
CA ASP A 55 -14.28 -3.65 16.75
C ASP A 55 -14.15 -3.58 15.22
N ARG A 56 -15.16 -4.12 14.53
CA ARG A 56 -15.20 -4.12 13.05
C ARG A 56 -15.19 -2.71 12.46
N ASN A 57 -15.63 -1.71 13.22
CA ASN A 57 -15.67 -0.30 12.82
C ASN A 57 -14.52 0.51 13.42
N ALA A 58 -13.52 -0.14 14.06
CA ALA A 58 -12.34 0.54 14.57
C ALA A 58 -11.67 1.38 13.47
N ASP A 59 -11.41 2.65 13.78
CA ASP A 59 -10.68 3.52 12.88
C ASP A 59 -9.20 3.12 12.86
N THR A 60 -8.78 2.52 11.75
CA THR A 60 -7.38 2.14 11.49
C THR A 60 -6.73 3.03 10.44
N SER A 61 -7.35 4.16 10.07
CA SER A 61 -6.87 5.02 8.98
C SER A 61 -5.43 5.47 9.19
N GLU A 62 -5.04 5.77 10.42
CA GLU A 62 -3.67 6.18 10.75
C GLU A 62 -2.65 5.03 10.64
N LEU A 63 -3.06 3.79 10.94
CA LEU A 63 -2.21 2.61 10.73
C LEU A 63 -2.07 2.29 9.26
N GLU A 64 -3.17 2.40 8.50
CA GLU A 64 -3.20 2.20 7.05
C GLU A 64 -2.29 3.21 6.34
N LYS A 65 -2.37 4.51 6.68
CA LYS A 65 -1.46 5.54 6.15
C LYS A 65 0.01 5.23 6.43
N GLN A 66 0.35 4.82 7.66
CA GLN A 66 1.72 4.43 8.00
C GLN A 66 2.22 3.27 7.16
N ILE A 67 1.36 2.28 6.89
CA ILE A 67 1.69 1.17 6.00
C ILE A 67 1.89 1.67 4.57
N ASP A 68 1.00 2.51 4.05
CA ASP A 68 1.13 3.08 2.70
C ASP A 68 2.45 3.84 2.54
N HIS A 69 2.85 4.65 3.52
CA HIS A 69 4.13 5.38 3.52
C HIS A 69 5.33 4.44 3.41
N LEU A 70 5.37 3.38 4.23
CA LEU A 70 6.44 2.38 4.18
C LEU A 70 6.44 1.63 2.84
N VAL A 71 5.27 1.34 2.29
CA VAL A 71 5.14 0.71 0.97
C VAL A 71 5.64 1.66 -0.12
N TYR A 72 5.31 2.94 -0.10
CA TYR A 72 5.82 3.91 -1.09
C TYR A 72 7.36 3.97 -1.07
N LYS A 73 7.98 3.98 0.11
CA LYS A 73 9.43 3.90 0.28
C LYS A 73 10.02 2.57 -0.20
N LEU A 74 9.34 1.46 0.05
CA LEU A 74 9.78 0.14 -0.41
C LEU A 74 9.84 0.05 -1.95
N TYR A 75 8.92 0.72 -2.63
CA TYR A 75 8.92 0.85 -4.09
C TYR A 75 9.82 1.99 -4.59
N GLN A 76 10.53 2.69 -3.70
CA GLN A 76 11.42 3.81 -4.01
C GLN A 76 10.71 4.92 -4.80
N LEU A 77 9.42 5.13 -4.52
CA LEU A 77 8.63 6.15 -5.20
C LEU A 77 9.06 7.54 -4.75
N THR A 78 9.18 8.45 -5.71
CA THR A 78 9.35 9.88 -5.44
C THR A 78 8.04 10.51 -4.98
N TYR A 79 8.13 11.67 -4.33
CA TYR A 79 6.94 12.42 -3.89
C TYR A 79 5.95 12.68 -5.05
N ASN A 80 6.47 13.01 -6.23
CA ASN A 80 5.65 13.25 -7.41
C ASN A 80 4.92 11.98 -7.88
N GLU A 81 5.56 10.81 -7.83
CA GLU A 81 4.94 9.54 -8.17
C GLU A 81 3.88 9.14 -7.14
N VAL A 82 4.16 9.37 -5.85
CA VAL A 82 3.16 9.17 -4.79
C VAL A 82 1.93 10.02 -5.05
N LYS A 83 2.09 11.30 -5.42
CA LYS A 83 0.97 12.19 -5.77
C LYS A 83 0.16 11.74 -6.99
N ILE A 84 0.76 11.02 -7.94
CA ILE A 84 0.02 10.44 -9.08
C ILE A 84 -0.85 9.27 -8.62
N ILE A 85 -0.34 8.46 -7.68
CA ILE A 85 -1.02 7.26 -7.16
C ILE A 85 -2.09 7.63 -6.13
N ASP A 86 -1.78 8.61 -5.29
CA ASP A 86 -2.58 9.09 -4.17
C ASP A 86 -2.59 10.64 -4.17
N PRO A 87 -3.50 11.26 -4.94
CA PRO A 87 -3.57 12.71 -5.07
C PRO A 87 -3.80 13.43 -3.73
N GLU A 88 -4.50 12.77 -2.80
CA GLU A 88 -4.84 13.28 -1.48
C GLU A 88 -3.74 13.02 -0.43
N PHE A 89 -2.55 12.57 -0.88
CA PHE A 89 -1.41 12.33 0.00
C PHE A 89 -1.13 13.53 0.91
N ALA A 90 -1.14 13.28 2.23
CA ALA A 90 -1.24 14.34 3.23
C ALA A 90 0.09 15.03 3.60
N LEU A 91 1.23 14.39 3.35
CA LEU A 91 2.54 14.91 3.73
C LEU A 91 3.09 15.88 2.66
N THR A 92 3.94 16.81 3.10
CA THR A 92 4.76 17.63 2.20
C THR A 92 5.94 16.83 1.63
N GLU A 93 6.57 17.35 0.57
CA GLU A 93 7.74 16.70 -0.04
C GLU A 93 8.89 16.52 0.96
N GLN A 94 9.15 17.52 1.80
CA GLN A 94 10.19 17.46 2.83
C GLN A 94 9.88 16.37 3.86
N GLU A 95 8.66 16.37 4.41
CA GLU A 95 8.23 15.33 5.36
C GLU A 95 8.28 13.94 4.76
N TYR A 96 7.95 13.79 3.48
CA TYR A 96 8.06 12.52 2.77
C TYR A 96 9.51 12.06 2.63
N LEU A 97 10.44 12.96 2.34
CA LEU A 97 11.86 12.63 2.20
C LEU A 97 12.48 12.22 3.54
N ASP A 98 12.06 12.84 4.64
CA ASP A 98 12.47 12.53 6.01
C ASP A 98 11.82 11.26 6.60
N LEU A 99 10.87 10.64 5.89
CA LEU A 99 10.33 9.34 6.31
C LEU A 99 11.44 8.26 6.34
N PRO A 100 11.42 7.38 7.36
CA PRO A 100 12.43 6.33 7.55
C PRO A 100 12.43 5.25 6.46
#